data_AF-A0A7U8B3D8-F1
#
_entry.id   AF-A0A7U8B3D8-F1
#
_cell.length_a   1.000
_cell.length_b   1.000
_cell.length_c   1.000
_cell.angle_alpha   90.00
_cell.angle_beta   90.00
_cell.angle_gamma   90.00
#
_symmetry.space_group_name_H-M   'P 1'
#
loop_
_entity.id
_entity.type
_entity.pdbx_description
1 polymer ?
#
loop_
_entity_poly.entity_id
_entity_poly.type
_entity_poly.pdbx_seq_one_letter_code
_entity_poly.pdbx_strand_id
1 'polypeptide(L)' 'MDKVLFLNMMKELGCKNKKELAKILNMPYNSVNNWGNVQKFPPYVEPFLNALVKAKKYDEALK' A
#
# COMPACT_ATOMS: atom_id res chain seq x y z
N MET A 1 -8.13 1.82 -8.22
CA MET A 1 -8.04 2.70 -7.04
C MET A 1 -7.77 4.15 -7.41
N ASP A 2 -8.18 5.07 -6.54
CA ASP A 2 -7.78 6.48 -6.57
C ASP A 2 -6.73 6.80 -5.49
N LYS A 3 -6.24 8.06 -5.51
CA LYS A 3 -5.19 8.53 -4.59
C LYS A 3 -5.67 8.57 -3.13
N VAL A 4 -6.95 8.86 -2.89
CA VAL A 4 -7.52 8.93 -1.54
C VAL A 4 -7.57 7.53 -0.94
N LEU A 5 -8.09 6.55 -1.68
CA LEU A 5 -8.11 5.15 -1.28
C LEU A 5 -6.70 4.62 -1.01
N PHE A 6 -5.74 4.93 -1.87
CA PHE A 6 -4.34 4.54 -1.67
C PHE A 6 -3.74 5.08 -0.36
N LEU A 7 -3.96 6.36 -0.07
CA LEU A 7 -3.46 6.98 1.17
C LEU A 7 -4.14 6.41 2.42
N ASN A 8 -5.42 6.05 2.34
CA ASN A 8 -6.12 5.40 3.46
C ASN A 8 -5.56 4.00 3.73
N MET A 9 -5.35 3.19 2.68
CA MET A 9 -4.73 1.86 2.82
C MET A 9 -3.31 1.94 3.42
N MET A 10 -2.52 2.93 3.03
CA MET A 10 -1.20 3.15 3.63
C MET A 10 -1.28 3.42 5.14
N LYS A 11 -2.26 4.22 5.57
CA LYS A 11 -2.49 4.50 6.99
C LYS A 11 -2.93 3.24 7.74
N GLU A 12 -3.82 2.44 7.17
CA GLU A 12 -4.22 1.14 7.77
C GLU A 12 -3.03 0.19 7.93
N LEU A 13 -2.11 0.17 6.96
CA LEU A 13 -0.86 -0.59 7.06
C LEU A 13 0.13 0.00 8.07
N GLY A 14 -0.08 1.23 8.55
CA GLY A 14 0.81 1.93 9.48
C GLY A 14 1.98 2.65 8.78
N CYS A 15 1.94 2.80 7.46
CA CYS A 15 2.94 3.53 6.69
C CYS A 15 2.71 5.04 6.79
N LYS A 16 3.73 5.79 7.18
CA LYS A 16 3.72 7.26 7.23
C LYS A 16 4.02 7.89 5.87
N ASN A 17 4.69 7.16 4.99
CA ASN A 17 5.13 7.64 3.68
C ASN A 17 5.29 6.50 2.66
N LYS A 18 5.41 6.86 1.38
CA LYS A 18 5.55 5.88 0.29
C LYS A 18 6.88 5.10 0.33
N LYS A 19 7.92 5.60 1.02
CA LYS A 19 9.19 4.89 1.20
C LYS A 19 9.02 3.69 2.13
N GLU A 20 8.28 3.85 3.21
CA GLU A 20 7.92 2.76 4.13
C GLU A 20 7.09 1.70 3.41
N LEU A 21 6.09 2.11 2.63
CA LEU A 21 5.31 1.17 1.83
C LEU A 21 6.22 0.40 0.85
N ALA A 22 7.12 1.09 0.15
CA ALA A 22 8.07 0.44 -0.77
C ALA A 22 8.94 -0.62 -0.06
N LYS A 23 9.34 -0.39 1.19
CA LYS A 23 10.06 -1.40 2.00
C LYS A 23 9.19 -2.62 2.33
N ILE A 24 7.94 -2.42 2.74
CA ILE A 24 7.00 -3.52 3.02
C ILE A 24 6.74 -4.35 1.77
N LEU A 25 6.57 -3.69 0.62
CA LEU A 25 6.32 -4.34 -0.67
C LEU A 25 7.59 -4.96 -1.28
N ASN A 26 8.77 -4.71 -0.71
CA ASN A 26 10.07 -5.02 -1.30
C ASN A 26 10.18 -4.52 -2.76
N MET A 27 9.79 -3.26 -2.98
CA MET A 27 9.76 -2.61 -4.29
C MET A 27 10.66 -1.37 -4.32
N PRO A 28 11.17 -0.97 -5.50
CA PRO A 28 11.85 0.31 -5.66
C PRO A 28 10.92 1.48 -5.29
N TYR A 29 11.44 2.43 -4.49
CA TYR A 29 10.68 3.61 -4.08
C TYR A 29 10.11 4.38 -5.27
N ASN A 30 10.88 4.53 -6.36
CA ASN A 30 10.46 5.26 -7.55
C ASN A 30 9.19 4.65 -8.17
N SER A 31 9.06 3.32 -8.18
CA SER A 31 7.87 2.63 -8.69
C SER A 31 6.62 3.01 -7.88
N VAL A 32 6.71 2.92 -6.55
CA VAL A 32 5.60 3.28 -5.64
C VAL A 32 5.31 4.79 -5.67
N ASN A 33 6.34 5.61 -5.82
CA ASN A 33 6.22 7.05 -5.87
C ASN A 33 5.42 7.51 -7.10
N ASN A 34 5.63 6.86 -8.25
CA ASN A 34 5.01 7.21 -9.52
C ASN A 34 3.52 6.86 -9.59
N TRP A 35 3.05 5.92 -8.75
CA TRP A 35 1.65 5.53 -8.70
C TRP A 35 0.73 6.69 -8.29
N GLY A 36 -0.29 6.92 -9.12
CA GLY A 36 -1.29 7.98 -8.91
C GLY A 36 -0.76 9.40 -9.08
N ASN A 37 0.45 9.55 -9.63
CA ASN A 37 1.05 10.84 -9.92
C ASN A 37 1.47 10.93 -11.39
N VAL A 38 2.47 10.14 -11.79
CA VAL A 38 2.98 10.09 -13.16
C VAL A 38 2.27 8.98 -13.95
N GLN A 39 1.93 7.88 -13.28
CA GLN A 39 1.26 6.73 -13.87
C GLN A 39 -0.03 6.42 -13.14
N LYS A 40 -1.00 5.86 -13.88
CA LYS A 40 -2.18 5.24 -13.26
C LYS A 40 -1.72 4.12 -12.32
N PHE A 41 -2.50 3.89 -11.26
CA PHE A 41 -2.25 2.76 -10.38
C PHE A 41 -2.36 1.46 -11.18
N PRO A 42 -1.35 0.56 -11.11
CA PRO A 42 -1.48 -0.74 -11.73
C PRO A 42 -2.68 -1.50 -11.16
N PRO A 43 -3.40 -2.30 -11.98
CA PRO A 43 -4.63 -2.98 -11.55
C PRO A 43 -4.45 -3.89 -10.33
N TYR A 44 -3.25 -4.45 -10.15
CA TYR A 44 -2.93 -5.36 -9.06
C TYR A 44 -2.66 -4.65 -7.72
N VAL A 45 -2.41 -3.34 -7.68
CA VAL A 45 -2.04 -2.65 -6.44
C VAL A 45 -3.17 -2.67 -5.43
N GLU A 46 -4.40 -2.44 -5.89
CA GLU A 46 -5.57 -2.42 -5.03
C GLU A 46 -5.87 -3.78 -4.36
N PRO A 47 -5.99 -4.92 -5.10
CA PRO A 47 -6.19 -6.21 -4.46
C PRO A 47 -5.01 -6.61 -3.57
N PHE A 48 -3.78 -6.23 -3.93
CA PHE A 48 -2.59 -6.53 -3.12
C PHE A 48 -2.58 -5.78 -1.78
N LEU A 49 -2.85 -4.47 -1.79
CA LEU A 49 -2.93 -3.68 -0.55
C LEU A 49 -4.10 -4.13 0.33
N ASN A 50 -5.24 -4.50 -0.26
CA ASN A 50 -6.36 -5.10 0.48
C ASN A 50 -5.95 -6.41 1.18
N ALA A 51 -5.21 -7.28 0.50
CA ALA A 51 -4.73 -8.52 1.09
C ALA A 51 -3.77 -8.25 2.27
N LEU A 52 -2.86 -7.28 2.13
CA LEU A 52 -1.95 -6.89 3.22
C LEU A 52 -2.69 -6.31 4.43
N VAL A 53 -3.69 -5.44 4.20
CA VAL A 53 -4.51 -4.89 5.29
C VAL A 53 -5.24 -6.00 6.02
N LYS A 54 -5.80 -6.97 5.29
CA LYS A 54 -6.45 -8.15 5.90
C LYS A 54 -5.45 -8.99 6.68
N ALA A 55 -4.29 -9.30 6.12
CA ALA A 55 -3.23 -10.06 6.78
C ALA A 55 -2.81 -9.41 8.10
N LYS A 56 -2.58 -8.09 8.10
CA LYS A 56 -2.27 -7.33 9.31
C LYS A 56 -3.36 -7.47 10.37
N LYS A 57 -4.64 -7.33 9.99
CA LYS A 57 -5.77 -7.49 10.92
C LYS A 57 -5.85 -8.91 11.50
N TYR A 58 -5.54 -9.92 10.69
CA TYR A 58 -5.45 -11.31 11.17
C TYR A 58 -4.30 -11.51 12.16
N ASP A 59 -3.11 -10.99 11.86
CA ASP A 59 -1.94 -11.06 12.76
C ASP A 59 -2.19 -10.31 14.08
N GLU A 60 -2.93 -9.19 14.04
CA GLU A 60 -3.34 -8.43 15.23
C GLU A 60 -4.39 -9.18 16.07
N ALA A 61 -5.30 -9.92 15.44
CA ALA A 61 -6.34 -10.68 16.14
C ALA A 61 -5.82 -12.00 16.76
N LEU A 62 -4.70 -12.51 16.27
CA LEU A 62 -4.04 -13.72 16.78
C LEU A 62 -3.01 -13.43 17.88
N LYS A 63 -2.77 -12.15 18.20
CA LYS A 63 -1.95 -11.71 19.34
C LYS A 63 -2.79 -11.59 20.61
#